data_AF-A0A418YD06-F1
#
_entry.id   AF-A0A418YD06-F1
#
_cell.length_a   1.000
_cell.length_b   1.000
_cell.length_c   1.000
_cell.angle_alpha   90.00
_cell.angle_beta   90.00
_cell.angle_gamma   90.00
#
_symmetry.space_group_name_H-M   'P 1'
#
loop_
_entity.id
_entity.type
_entity.pdbx_description
1 polymer ?
#
loop_
_entity_poly.entity_id
_entity_poly.type
_entity_poly.pdbx_seq_one_letter_code
_entity_poly.pdbx_strand_id
1 'polypeptide(L)'
;MTSQYCPICQVETSYNPRYPRYVCGHCAELAADENGRLLQFFNTCVSGGFKAEYTDTGEERNSHLCFIKGVACYANEARFGGIVIQPVSQASI
;
A
#
# COMPACT_ATOMS: atom_id res chain seq x y z
N MET A 1 19.33 10.40 14.24
CA MET A 1 17.90 10.08 14.11
C MET A 1 17.69 9.61 12.69
N THR A 2 17.08 8.45 12.50
CA THR A 2 16.80 7.95 11.15
C THR A 2 15.38 8.38 10.79
N SER A 3 15.26 9.44 10.00
CA SER A 3 13.96 9.86 9.47
C SER A 3 13.61 8.99 8.26
N GLN A 4 12.32 8.68 8.13
CA GLN A 4 11.77 8.00 6.96
C GLN A 4 10.72 8.91 6.33
N TYR A 5 10.60 8.87 5.01
CA TYR A 5 9.66 9.70 4.27
C TYR A 5 8.81 8.82 3.36
N CYS A 6 7.56 9.23 3.18
CA CYS A 6 6.67 8.60 2.21
C CYS A 6 7.25 8.77 0.80
N PRO A 7 7.46 7.70 0.03
CA PRO A 7 8.05 7.80 -1.30
C PRO A 7 7.15 8.52 -2.32
N ILE A 8 5.87 8.73 -2.00
CA ILE A 8 4.89 9.36 -2.89
C ILE A 8 4.75 10.87 -2.62
N CYS A 9 4.57 11.26 -1.35
CA CYS A 9 4.29 12.66 -0.98
C CYS A 9 5.39 13.32 -0.14
N GLN A 10 6.46 12.59 0.19
CA GLN A 10 7.61 13.07 0.97
C GLN A 10 7.26 13.58 2.38
N VAL A 11 6.08 13.26 2.92
CA VAL A 11 5.76 13.51 4.33
C VAL A 11 6.62 12.60 5.22
N GLU A 12 7.07 13.11 6.36
CA GLU A 12 7.78 12.31 7.35
C GLU A 12 6.85 11.21 7.90
N THR A 13 7.37 10.00 7.99
CA THR A 13 6.67 8.83 8.52
C THR A 13 7.47 8.17 9.63
N SER A 14 6.80 7.39 10.46
CA SER A 14 7.47 6.60 11.50
C SER A 14 8.54 5.69 10.88
N TYR A 15 9.75 5.72 11.42
CA TYR A 15 10.82 4.85 10.94
C TYR A 15 10.44 3.36 11.12
N ASN A 16 10.48 2.60 10.02
CA ASN A 16 10.27 1.17 10.03
C ASN A 16 11.39 0.47 9.23
N PRO A 17 12.39 -0.14 9.89
CA PRO A 17 13.53 -0.75 9.20
C PRO A 17 13.13 -1.93 8.30
N ARG A 18 11.97 -2.56 8.53
CA ARG A 18 11.48 -3.66 7.69
C ARG A 18 10.84 -3.16 6.40
N TYR A 19 10.26 -1.97 6.43
CA TYR A 19 9.53 -1.39 5.31
C TYR A 19 10.04 0.03 5.04
N PRO A 20 11.31 0.21 4.65
CA PRO A 20 11.92 1.54 4.52
C PRO A 20 11.27 2.42 3.42
N ARG A 21 10.42 1.83 2.59
CA ARG A 21 9.70 2.51 1.49
C ARG A 21 8.18 2.41 1.62
N TYR A 22 7.64 2.24 2.83
CA TYR A 22 6.19 2.22 3.01
C TYR A 22 5.58 3.61 2.75
N VAL A 23 4.38 3.63 2.18
CA VAL A 23 3.62 4.88 1.93
C VAL A 23 2.85 5.30 3.18
N CYS A 24 2.70 6.60 3.41
CA CYS A 24 1.90 7.09 4.54
C CYS A 24 0.41 6.72 4.39
N GLY A 25 -0.34 6.76 5.50
CA GLY A 25 -1.77 6.41 5.51
C GLY A 25 -2.60 7.22 4.51
N HIS A 26 -2.33 8.52 4.36
CA HIS A 26 -3.04 9.36 3.39
C HIS A 26 -2.79 8.92 1.93
N CYS A 27 -1.57 8.49 1.60
CA CYS A 27 -1.29 7.94 0.26
C CYS A 27 -1.91 6.56 0.08
N ALA A 28 -2.02 5.76 1.14
CA ALA A 28 -2.69 4.47 1.11
C ALA A 28 -4.19 4.60 0.80
N GLU A 29 -4.86 5.64 1.31
CA GLU A 29 -6.27 5.95 1.00
C GLU A 29 -6.50 6.39 -0.46
N LEU A 30 -5.45 6.87 -1.12
CA LEU A 30 -5.48 7.28 -2.53
C LEU A 30 -5.07 6.15 -3.49
N ALA A 31 -4.88 4.94 -2.97
CA ALA A 31 -4.56 3.78 -3.79
C ALA A 31 -5.75 3.44 -4.69
N ALA A 32 -5.48 3.32 -5.98
CA ALA A 32 -6.48 3.00 -6.98
C ALA A 32 -6.02 1.86 -7.89
N ASP A 33 -6.93 1.31 -8.68
CA ASP A 33 -6.59 0.41 -9.77
C ASP A 33 -6.03 1.16 -11.00
N GLU A 34 -5.75 0.42 -12.08
CA GLU A 34 -5.30 0.95 -13.36
C GLU A 34 -6.33 1.90 -14.03
N ASN A 35 -7.60 1.83 -13.64
CA ASN A 35 -8.68 2.67 -14.14
C ASN A 35 -8.95 3.88 -13.23
N GLY A 36 -8.20 4.04 -12.13
CA GLY A 36 -8.39 5.11 -11.15
C GLY A 36 -9.52 4.86 -10.15
N ARG A 37 -10.06 3.63 -10.06
CA ARG A 37 -11.04 3.26 -9.04
C ARG A 37 -10.34 3.01 -7.71
N LEU A 38 -10.79 3.68 -6.66
CA LEU A 38 -10.18 3.61 -5.33
C LEU A 38 -10.31 2.22 -4.70
N LEU A 39 -9.25 1.81 -4.02
CA LEU A 39 -9.11 0.53 -3.36
C LEU A 39 -8.87 0.72 -1.87
N GLN A 40 -9.43 -0.19 -1.08
CA GLN A 40 -9.15 -0.31 0.34
C GLN A 40 -8.61 -1.70 0.64
N PHE A 41 -7.68 -1.78 1.59
CA PHE A 41 -7.00 -3.02 1.92
C PHE A 41 -7.21 -3.39 3.39
N PHE A 42 -7.43 -4.68 3.61
CA PHE A 42 -7.73 -5.22 4.93
C PHE A 42 -7.04 -6.57 5.14
N ASN A 43 -6.78 -6.90 6.41
CA ASN A 43 -6.43 -8.27 6.77
C ASN A 43 -7.71 -9.11 6.88
N THR A 44 -7.75 -10.28 6.26
CA THR A 44 -8.94 -11.14 6.30
C THR A 44 -9.15 -11.82 7.65
N CYS A 45 -8.05 -12.11 8.37
CA CYS A 45 -8.08 -12.87 9.63
C CYS A 45 -7.02 -12.37 10.61
N VAL A 46 -7.18 -12.67 11.90
CA VAL A 46 -6.14 -12.43 12.94
C VAL A 46 -4.88 -13.26 12.68
N SER A 47 -5.01 -14.43 12.04
CA SER A 47 -3.90 -15.28 11.59
C SER A 47 -3.29 -14.84 10.25
N GLY A 48 -3.87 -13.82 9.64
CA GLY A 48 -3.39 -13.15 8.44
C GLY A 48 -4.30 -13.28 7.22
N GLY A 49 -3.74 -12.95 6.06
CA GLY A 49 -4.41 -12.90 4.76
C GLY A 49 -4.73 -11.47 4.34
N PHE A 50 -4.73 -11.27 3.02
CA PHE A 50 -4.85 -9.97 2.37
C PHE A 50 -6.14 -9.90 1.58
N LYS A 51 -6.88 -8.80 1.75
CA LYS A 51 -8.04 -8.47 0.92
C LYS A 51 -7.89 -7.07 0.35
N ALA A 52 -8.17 -6.92 -0.93
CA ALA A 52 -8.40 -5.64 -1.57
C ALA A 52 -9.86 -5.56 -2.00
N GLU A 53 -10.49 -4.40 -1.79
CA GLU A 53 -11.87 -4.15 -2.22
C GLU A 53 -11.95 -2.77 -2.86
N TYR A 54 -12.86 -2.61 -3.82
CA TYR A 54 -13.18 -1.28 -4.33
C TYR A 54 -14.02 -0.50 -3.32
N THR A 55 -13.67 0.75 -3.04
CA THR A 55 -14.35 1.56 -2.02
C THR A 55 -15.78 1.93 -2.38
N ASP A 56 -16.10 1.95 -3.68
CA ASP A 56 -17.41 2.34 -4.21
C ASP A 56 -18.41 1.18 -4.22
N THR A 57 -17.98 -0.02 -4.59
CA THR A 57 -18.86 -1.20 -4.73
C THR A 57 -18.68 -2.25 -3.64
N GLY A 58 -17.56 -2.24 -2.91
CA GLY A 58 -17.17 -3.32 -2.00
C GLY A 58 -16.80 -4.61 -2.73
N GLU A 59 -16.66 -4.58 -4.05
CA GLU A 59 -16.26 -5.74 -4.84
C GLU A 59 -14.81 -6.10 -4.53
N GLU A 60 -14.56 -7.39 -4.28
CA GLU A 60 -13.23 -7.90 -3.99
C GLU A 60 -12.34 -7.89 -5.23
N ARG A 61 -11.14 -7.34 -5.09
CA ARG A 61 -10.10 -7.34 -6.12
C ARG A 61 -9.04 -8.38 -5.77
N ASN A 62 -8.91 -9.38 -6.63
CA ASN A 62 -7.86 -10.39 -6.54
C ASN A 62 -6.51 -9.89 -7.09
N SER A 63 -6.02 -8.76 -6.57
CA SER A 63 -4.71 -8.20 -6.96
C SER A 63 -4.13 -7.34 -5.84
N HIS A 64 -2.82 -7.47 -5.67
CA HIS A 64 -2.01 -6.67 -4.76
C HIS A 64 -1.50 -5.36 -5.39
N LEU A 65 -1.66 -5.23 -6.71
CA LEU A 65 -1.19 -4.06 -7.45
C LEU A 65 -2.20 -2.92 -7.36
N CYS A 66 -1.68 -1.75 -7.02
CA CYS A 66 -2.39 -0.50 -6.98
C CYS A 66 -1.53 0.65 -7.51
N PHE A 67 -2.15 1.79 -7.78
CA PHE A 67 -1.51 2.99 -8.28
C PHE A 67 -1.84 4.14 -7.34
N ILE A 68 -0.82 4.85 -6.88
CA ILE A 68 -0.99 6.03 -6.05
C ILE A 68 -0.34 7.20 -6.80
N LYS A 69 -1.14 8.19 -7.20
CA LYS A 69 -0.68 9.35 -8.00
C LYS A 69 0.13 8.93 -9.25
N GLY A 70 -0.28 7.83 -9.91
CA GLY A 70 0.39 7.29 -11.09
C GLY A 70 1.63 6.42 -10.80
N VAL A 71 2.03 6.26 -9.54
CA VAL A 71 3.13 5.37 -9.15
C VAL A 71 2.58 3.98 -8.86
N ALA A 72 3.09 2.97 -9.58
CA ALA A 72 2.78 1.58 -9.30
C ALA A 72 3.26 1.19 -7.89
N CYS A 73 2.37 0.62 -7.10
CA CYS A 73 2.58 0.20 -5.73
C CYS A 73 2.06 -1.23 -5.52
N TYR A 74 2.66 -1.92 -4.55
CA TYR A 74 2.29 -3.26 -4.14
C TYR A 74 1.81 -3.23 -2.69
N ALA A 75 0.56 -3.62 -2.48
CA ALA A 75 -0.07 -3.73 -1.17
C ALA A 75 0.03 -5.18 -0.69
N ASN A 76 0.54 -5.40 0.51
CA ASN A 76 0.66 -6.76 1.06
C ASN A 76 0.51 -6.76 2.57
N GLU A 77 0.26 -7.95 3.11
CA GLU A 77 0.24 -8.17 4.55
C GLU A 77 1.62 -7.92 5.18
N ALA A 78 1.62 -7.15 6.27
CA ALA A 78 2.80 -6.95 7.10
C ALA A 78 3.02 -8.13 8.06
N ARG A 79 4.28 -8.40 8.43
CA ARG A 79 4.70 -9.58 9.22
C ARG A 79 4.06 -9.71 10.62
N PHE A 80 3.41 -8.67 11.12
CA PHE A 80 2.73 -8.65 12.43
C PHE A 80 1.29 -8.13 12.33
N GLY A 81 0.65 -8.31 11.17
CA GLY A 81 -0.68 -7.78 10.88
C GLY A 81 -0.63 -6.33 10.37
N GLY A 82 -1.74 -5.91 9.76
CA GLY A 82 -1.83 -4.68 8.99
C GLY A 82 -1.43 -4.89 7.52
N ILE A 83 -1.71 -3.88 6.71
CA ILE A 83 -1.33 -3.81 5.30
C ILE A 83 -0.21 -2.80 5.14
N VAL A 84 0.85 -3.20 4.44
CA VAL A 84 1.91 -2.31 3.99
C VAL A 84 1.80 -2.11 2.49
N ILE A 85 1.90 -0.86 2.05
CA ILE A 85 1.95 -0.52 0.63
C ILE A 85 3.31 0.12 0.36
N GLN A 86 3.99 -0.36 -0.67
CA GLN A 86 5.30 0.14 -1.09
C GLN A 86 5.33 0.29 -2.61
N PRO A 87 6.05 1.28 -3.17
CA PRO A 87 6.26 1.35 -4.62
C PRO A 87 6.89 0.05 -5.12
N VAL A 88 6.40 -0.44 -6.27
CA VAL A 88 7.09 -1.54 -6.96
C VAL A 88 8.37 -0.93 -7.50
N SER A 89 9.49 -1.17 -6.81
CA SER A 89 10.79 -0.80 -7.38
C SER A 89 10.92 -1.60 -8.66
N GLN A 90 10.97 -0.94 -9.82
CA GLN A 90 11.64 -1.54 -10.97
C GLN A 90 13.02 -1.91 -10.47
N ALA A 91 13.27 -3.20 -10.25
CA ALA A 91 14.63 -3.70 -10.29
C ALA A 91 15.11 -3.35 -11.69
N SER A 92 15.89 -2.27 -11.79
CA SER A 92 16.66 -1.96 -12.98
C SER A 92 17.48 -3.21 -13.30
N ILE A 93 17.41 -3.56 -14.59
CA ILE A 93 18.19 -4.55 -15.33
C ILE A 93 19.65 -4.59 -14.87
#